data_AF-A0A1F9ZNC6-F1
#
_entry.id   AF-A0A1F9ZNC6-F1
#
_cell.length_a   1.000
_cell.length_b   1.000
_cell.length_c   1.000
_cell.angle_alpha   90.00
_cell.angle_beta   90.00
_cell.angle_gamma   90.00
#
_symmetry.space_group_name_H-M   'P 1'
#
loop_
_entity.id
_entity.type
_entity.pdbx_description
1 polymer ?
#
loop_
_entity_poly.entity_id
_entity_poly.type
_entity_poly.pdbx_seq_one_letter_code
_entity_poly.pdbx_strand_id
1 'polypeptide(L)'
;MKDIFWIKLDSGFYQNRKIRKIVQSENGYVKVAVWINLLCIAGNTNDNGLLFFSSKEPYSVELLAEEMRLSEDFIRESIALFEKREMIEIENNVWAIKNWEKYQNIGKMAAVREYNKMKKREERARRKESLALRNLSKTSPKSQATE
;
A
#
# COMPACT_ATOMS: atom_id res chain seq x y z
N MET A 1 6.55 -8.60 3.18
CA MET A 1 5.09 -8.42 2.98
C MET A 1 4.94 -7.62 1.70
N LYS A 2 4.96 -8.28 0.54
CA LYS A 2 5.08 -7.61 -0.76
C LYS A 2 4.24 -8.32 -1.84
N ASP A 3 3.08 -8.87 -1.45
CA ASP A 3 2.36 -9.86 -2.28
C ASP A 3 0.90 -9.49 -2.59
N ILE A 4 0.48 -8.24 -2.33
CA ILE A 4 -0.84 -7.77 -2.76
C ILE A 4 -0.67 -6.60 -3.73
N PHE A 5 -0.73 -6.90 -5.02
CA PHE A 5 -0.59 -5.95 -6.14
C PHE A 5 -1.94 -5.51 -6.74
N TRP A 6 -3.06 -5.84 -6.11
CA TRP A 6 -4.39 -5.71 -6.72
C TRP A 6 -5.34 -4.91 -5.83
N ILE A 7 -5.98 -3.92 -6.43
CA ILE A 7 -7.12 -3.20 -5.86
C ILE A 7 -8.44 -3.81 -6.33
N LYS A 8 -9.50 -3.64 -5.55
CA LYS A 8 -10.87 -3.92 -6.00
C LYS A 8 -11.41 -2.71 -6.73
N LEU A 9 -11.99 -2.91 -7.90
CA LEU A 9 -12.79 -1.91 -8.59
C LEU A 9 -14.23 -2.40 -8.65
N ASP A 10 -15.17 -1.54 -8.25
CA ASP A 10 -16.59 -1.85 -8.33
C ASP A 10 -17.04 -1.96 -9.78
N SER A 11 -17.81 -2.99 -10.15
CA SER A 11 -18.35 -3.14 -11.51
C SER A 11 -19.26 -1.98 -11.91
N GLY A 12 -19.83 -1.31 -10.90
CA GLY A 12 -20.60 -0.08 -10.98
C GLY A 12 -19.75 1.21 -10.99
N PHE A 13 -18.44 1.14 -11.25
CA PHE A 13 -17.52 2.29 -11.17
C PHE A 13 -18.03 3.51 -11.96
N TYR A 14 -18.51 3.29 -13.19
CA TYR A 14 -19.05 4.37 -14.02
C TYR A 14 -20.45 4.83 -13.61
N GLN A 15 -21.14 4.09 -12.74
CA GLN A 15 -22.44 4.48 -12.17
C GLN A 15 -22.26 5.38 -10.95
N ASN A 16 -21.05 5.45 -10.37
CA ASN A 16 -20.74 6.38 -9.29
C ASN A 16 -21.02 7.83 -9.71
N ARG A 17 -21.74 8.58 -8.87
CA ARG A 17 -22.18 9.96 -9.16
C ARG A 17 -21.01 10.92 -9.38
N LYS A 18 -19.89 10.75 -8.64
CA LYS A 18 -18.69 11.59 -8.80
C LYS A 18 -18.02 11.28 -10.14
N ILE A 19 -17.84 10.00 -10.47
CA ILE A 19 -17.24 9.55 -11.74
C ILE A 19 -18.06 10.03 -12.94
N ARG A 20 -19.39 9.87 -12.93
CA ARG A 20 -20.25 10.38 -14.02
C ARG A 20 -20.07 11.88 -14.27
N LYS A 21 -19.99 12.68 -13.20
CA LYS A 21 -19.77 14.12 -13.30
C LYS A 21 -18.36 14.47 -13.80
N ILE A 22 -17.35 13.65 -13.51
CA ILE A 22 -15.98 13.85 -14.03
C ILE A 22 -15.95 13.54 -15.52
N VAL A 23 -16.54 12.42 -15.96
CA VAL A 23 -16.62 12.04 -17.38
C VAL A 23 -17.29 13.12 -18.23
N GLN A 24 -18.30 13.82 -17.69
CA GLN A 24 -19.01 14.91 -18.38
C GLN A 24 -18.21 16.23 -18.47
N SER A 25 -17.08 16.34 -17.76
CA SER A 25 -16.22 17.53 -17.83
C SER A 25 -15.25 17.46 -19.00
N GLU A 26 -14.64 18.60 -19.33
CA GLU A 26 -13.56 18.65 -20.33
C GLU A 26 -12.46 17.65 -19.99
N ASN A 27 -12.01 16.88 -21.00
CA ASN A 27 -11.02 15.81 -20.84
C ASN A 27 -11.41 14.80 -19.74
N GLY A 28 -12.71 14.59 -19.50
CA GLY A 28 -13.23 13.82 -18.37
C GLY A 28 -12.71 12.39 -18.29
N TYR A 29 -12.55 11.70 -19.42
CA TYR A 29 -11.97 10.34 -19.43
C TYR A 29 -10.49 10.33 -19.07
N VAL A 30 -9.73 11.36 -19.45
CA VAL A 30 -8.32 11.52 -19.04
C VAL A 30 -8.25 11.75 -17.53
N LYS A 31 -9.13 12.59 -16.99
CA LYS A 31 -9.26 12.77 -15.52
C LYS A 31 -9.61 11.47 -14.82
N VAL A 32 -10.50 10.64 -15.38
CA VAL A 32 -10.78 9.30 -14.83
C VAL A 32 -9.55 8.40 -14.85
N ALA A 33 -8.73 8.45 -15.91
CA ALA A 33 -7.47 7.70 -15.96
C ALA A 33 -6.50 8.16 -14.87
N VAL A 34 -6.39 9.47 -14.61
CA VAL A 34 -5.62 10.01 -13.46
C VAL A 34 -6.14 9.42 -12.16
N TRP A 35 -7.46 9.44 -11.94
CA TRP A 35 -8.06 8.85 -10.73
C TRP A 35 -7.72 7.37 -10.55
N ILE A 36 -7.81 6.57 -11.62
CA ILE A 36 -7.45 5.14 -11.57
C ILE A 36 -5.96 4.96 -11.26
N ASN A 37 -5.08 5.79 -11.84
CA ASN A 37 -3.65 5.75 -11.53
C ASN A 37 -3.40 6.02 -10.03
N LEU A 38 -4.05 7.03 -9.43
CA LEU A 38 -3.95 7.30 -7.99
C LEU A 38 -4.38 6.09 -7.14
N LEU A 39 -5.45 5.38 -7.53
CA LEU A 39 -5.87 4.16 -6.83
C LEU A 39 -4.80 3.06 -6.93
N CYS A 40 -4.14 2.93 -8.08
CA CYS A 40 -3.05 1.97 -8.26
C CYS A 40 -1.83 2.33 -7.40
N ILE A 41 -1.47 3.61 -7.32
CA ILE A 41 -0.40 4.11 -6.45
C ILE A 41 -0.70 3.74 -4.99
N ALA A 42 -1.89 4.10 -4.48
CA ALA A 42 -2.31 3.75 -3.11
C ALA A 42 -2.29 2.23 -2.86
N GLY A 43 -2.65 1.44 -3.88
CA GLY A 43 -2.57 -0.02 -3.85
C GLY A 43 -1.15 -0.54 -3.71
N ASN A 44 -0.20 0.08 -4.41
CA ASN A 44 1.22 -0.27 -4.36
C ASN A 44 1.88 0.17 -3.04
N THR A 45 1.57 1.38 -2.58
CA THR A 45 2.02 1.87 -1.27
C THR A 45 1.47 1.01 -0.13
N ASN A 46 0.18 0.62 -0.23
CA ASN A 46 -0.54 -0.18 0.76
C ASN A 46 -0.46 0.40 2.20
N ASP A 47 -0.49 1.74 2.30
CA ASP A 47 -0.43 2.48 3.57
C ASP A 47 -1.66 3.39 3.69
N ASN A 48 -2.80 2.78 4.04
CA ASN A 48 -4.06 3.47 4.31
C ASN A 48 -4.52 4.51 3.25
N GLY A 49 -4.18 4.30 1.98
CA GLY A 49 -4.57 5.19 0.89
C GLY A 49 -3.61 6.34 0.63
N LEU A 50 -2.49 6.42 1.37
CA LEU A 50 -1.43 7.39 1.13
C LEU A 50 -0.73 7.12 -0.21
N LEU A 51 -0.35 8.22 -0.87
CA LEU A 51 0.23 8.19 -2.21
C LEU A 51 1.73 8.52 -2.12
N PHE A 52 2.56 7.48 -2.20
CA PHE A 52 4.00 7.57 -2.12
C PHE A 52 4.68 6.99 -3.37
N PHE A 53 5.62 7.74 -3.93
CA PHE A 53 6.46 7.31 -5.05
C PHE A 53 7.50 6.28 -4.60
N SER A 54 8.09 6.52 -3.43
CA SER A 54 9.02 5.60 -2.77
C SER A 54 8.72 5.49 -1.28
N SER A 55 9.48 4.71 -0.52
CA SER A 55 9.23 4.44 0.91
C SER A 55 9.05 5.69 1.80
N LYS A 56 9.50 6.87 1.36
CA LYS A 56 9.44 8.12 2.13
C LYS A 56 9.12 9.36 1.29
N GLU A 57 8.98 9.23 -0.03
CA GLU A 57 8.75 10.36 -0.93
C GLU A 57 7.30 10.36 -1.40
N PRO A 58 6.48 11.35 -0.98
CA PRO A 58 5.11 11.49 -1.46
C PRO A 58 5.09 11.72 -2.97
N TYR A 59 4.04 11.26 -3.65
CA TYR A 59 3.84 11.65 -5.04
C TYR A 59 3.62 13.16 -5.14
N SER A 60 4.30 13.78 -6.11
CA SER A 60 4.12 15.19 -6.45
C SER A 60 3.43 15.33 -7.81
N VAL A 61 3.02 16.55 -8.13
CA VAL A 61 2.44 16.88 -9.44
C VAL A 61 3.41 16.56 -10.57
N GLU A 62 4.68 16.94 -10.37
CA GLU A 62 5.76 16.82 -11.34
C GLU A 62 6.01 15.33 -11.68
N LEU A 63 6.13 14.48 -10.64
CA LEU A 63 6.31 13.04 -10.82
C LEU A 63 5.12 12.40 -11.53
N LEU A 64 3.89 12.75 -11.15
CA LEU A 64 2.69 12.19 -11.77
C LEU A 64 2.50 12.66 -13.22
N ALA A 65 2.85 13.92 -13.51
CA ALA A 65 2.81 14.49 -14.85
C ALA A 65 3.81 13.77 -15.79
N GLU A 66 5.03 13.54 -15.32
CA GLU A 66 6.05 12.77 -16.04
C GLU A 66 5.59 11.34 -16.31
N GLU A 67 5.11 10.63 -15.26
CA GLU A 67 4.67 9.24 -15.37
C GLU A 67 3.50 9.08 -16.36
N MET A 68 2.54 10.00 -16.31
CA MET A 68 1.33 9.95 -17.15
C MET A 68 1.49 10.63 -18.51
N ARG A 69 2.61 11.32 -18.76
CA ARG A 69 2.86 12.14 -19.96
C ARG A 69 1.77 13.20 -20.18
N LEU A 70 1.39 13.88 -19.10
CA LEU A 70 0.42 14.98 -19.08
C LEU A 70 1.11 16.27 -18.65
N SER A 71 0.49 17.43 -18.90
CA SER A 71 1.02 18.69 -18.36
C SER A 71 0.82 18.75 -16.84
N GLU A 72 1.76 19.39 -16.14
CA GLU A 72 1.61 19.64 -14.71
C GLU A 72 0.32 20.40 -14.39
N ASP A 73 -0.06 21.38 -15.21
CA ASP A 73 -1.30 22.13 -15.04
C ASP A 73 -2.53 21.21 -15.06
N PHE A 74 -2.56 20.23 -15.95
CA PHE A 74 -3.65 19.28 -16.03
C PHE A 74 -3.70 18.36 -14.80
N ILE A 75 -2.54 17.95 -14.28
CA ILE A 75 -2.45 17.18 -13.04
C ILE A 75 -2.91 18.04 -11.86
N ARG A 76 -2.44 19.29 -11.72
CA ARG A 76 -2.90 20.22 -10.67
C ARG A 76 -4.41 20.41 -10.71
N GLU A 77 -4.98 20.63 -11.90
CA GLU A 77 -6.43 20.75 -12.09
C GLU A 77 -7.17 19.47 -11.68
N SER A 78 -6.66 18.31 -12.07
CA SER A 78 -7.26 17.01 -11.74
C SER A 78 -7.25 16.73 -10.24
N ILE A 79 -6.12 16.98 -9.57
CA ILE A 79 -5.98 16.82 -8.11
C ILE A 79 -6.93 17.79 -7.38
N ALA A 80 -6.97 19.06 -7.77
CA ALA A 80 -7.89 20.05 -7.19
C ALA A 80 -9.37 19.65 -7.39
N LEU A 81 -9.72 19.07 -8.55
CA LEU A 81 -11.05 18.53 -8.81
C LEU A 81 -11.39 17.37 -7.86
N PHE A 82 -10.45 16.46 -7.63
CA PHE A 82 -10.65 15.32 -6.72
C PHE A 82 -10.76 15.75 -5.27
N GLU A 83 -9.95 16.72 -4.84
CA GLU A 83 -10.00 17.31 -3.50
C GLU A 83 -11.35 18.00 -3.28
N LYS A 84 -11.75 18.87 -4.20
CA LYS A 84 -13.06 19.56 -4.16
C LYS A 84 -14.24 18.59 -4.12
N ARG A 85 -14.09 17.42 -4.73
CA ARG A 85 -15.10 16.35 -4.73
C ARG A 85 -14.97 15.41 -3.55
N GLU A 86 -14.10 15.67 -2.58
CA GLU A 86 -13.82 14.80 -1.42
C GLU A 86 -13.50 13.36 -1.85
N MET A 87 -12.63 13.23 -2.85
CA MET A 87 -12.09 11.95 -3.30
C MET A 87 -10.67 11.74 -2.75
N ILE A 88 -9.94 12.83 -2.53
CA ILE A 88 -8.65 12.85 -1.84
C ILE A 88 -8.66 13.82 -0.66
N GLU A 89 -7.76 13.60 0.29
CA GLU A 89 -7.35 14.55 1.33
C GLU A 89 -5.88 14.90 1.14
N ILE A 90 -5.50 16.11 1.56
CA ILE A 90 -4.12 16.58 1.51
C ILE A 90 -3.73 16.97 2.94
N GLU A 91 -2.80 16.21 3.52
CA GLU A 91 -2.25 16.48 4.84
C GLU A 91 -0.72 16.49 4.77
N ASN A 92 -0.09 17.55 5.27
CA ASN A 92 1.38 17.69 5.24
C ASN A 92 2.00 17.45 3.84
N ASN A 93 1.35 17.95 2.79
CA ASN A 93 1.73 17.73 1.38
C ASN A 93 1.70 16.26 0.92
N VAL A 94 1.03 15.37 1.66
CA VAL A 94 0.80 13.99 1.25
C VAL A 94 -0.65 13.83 0.84
N TRP A 95 -0.87 13.27 -0.35
CA TRP A 95 -2.22 12.95 -0.82
C TRP A 95 -2.69 11.60 -0.26
N ALA A 96 -3.95 11.53 0.13
CA ALA A 96 -4.59 10.32 0.64
C ALA A 96 -5.93 10.06 -0.05
N ILE A 97 -6.19 8.82 -0.46
CA ILE A 97 -7.49 8.41 -1.01
C ILE A 97 -8.54 8.30 0.10
N LYS A 98 -9.62 9.08 0.02
CA LYS A 98 -10.76 8.95 0.95
C LYS A 98 -11.46 7.61 0.80
N ASN A 99 -11.88 7.02 1.92
CA ASN A 99 -12.57 5.72 1.96
C ASN A 99 -11.79 4.59 1.27
N TRP A 100 -10.47 4.56 1.46
CA TRP A 100 -9.56 3.60 0.83
C TRP A 100 -9.96 2.14 1.07
N GLU A 101 -10.57 1.83 2.22
CA GLU A 101 -11.03 0.49 2.60
C GLU A 101 -11.97 -0.16 1.56
N LYS A 102 -12.69 0.65 0.76
CA LYS A 102 -13.57 0.15 -0.32
C LYS A 102 -12.80 -0.53 -1.45
N TYR A 103 -11.57 -0.11 -1.67
CA TYR A 103 -10.70 -0.62 -2.73
C TYR A 103 -9.78 -1.75 -2.22
N GLN A 104 -9.77 -2.02 -0.91
CA GLN A 104 -8.93 -3.04 -0.31
C GLN A 104 -9.47 -4.47 -0.47
N ASN A 105 -8.55 -5.42 -0.65
CA ASN A 105 -8.88 -6.84 -0.57
C ASN A 105 -8.78 -7.37 0.87
N ILE A 106 -9.72 -6.93 1.73
CA ILE A 106 -9.72 -7.21 3.18
C ILE A 106 -9.66 -8.71 3.50
N GLY A 107 -10.35 -9.56 2.73
CA GLY A 107 -10.37 -11.02 2.93
C GLY A 107 -8.98 -11.65 2.75
N LYS A 108 -8.26 -11.28 1.67
CA LYS A 108 -6.87 -11.71 1.48
C LYS A 108 -5.94 -11.14 2.55
N MET A 109 -6.15 -9.89 2.96
CA MET A 109 -5.33 -9.25 4.01
C MET A 109 -5.48 -9.92 5.38
N ALA A 110 -6.67 -10.38 5.74
CA ALA A 110 -6.88 -11.15 6.98
C ALA A 110 -6.11 -12.48 6.95
N ALA A 111 -6.27 -13.26 5.88
CA ALA A 111 -5.56 -14.53 5.71
C ALA A 111 -4.02 -14.37 5.69
N VAL A 112 -3.51 -13.34 5.00
CA VAL A 112 -2.07 -13.02 4.99
C VAL A 112 -1.56 -12.62 6.38
N ARG A 113 -2.35 -11.84 7.14
CA ARG A 113 -1.99 -11.46 8.51
C ARG A 113 -1.91 -12.67 9.44
N GLU A 114 -2.85 -13.61 9.35
CA GLU A 114 -2.82 -14.84 10.13
C GLU A 114 -1.65 -15.75 9.75
N TYR A 115 -1.43 -15.95 8.45
CA TYR A 115 -0.28 -16.72 7.96
C TYR A 115 1.06 -16.15 8.45
N ASN A 116 1.25 -14.83 8.35
CA ASN A 116 2.46 -14.16 8.83
C ASN A 116 2.63 -14.28 10.35
N LYS A 117 1.54 -14.21 11.12
CA LYS A 117 1.58 -14.46 12.58
C LYS A 117 2.05 -15.88 12.87
N MET A 118 1.54 -16.88 12.15
CA MET A 118 1.95 -18.29 12.32
C MET A 118 3.43 -18.48 11.99
N LYS A 119 3.90 -17.96 10.84
CA LYS A 119 5.31 -18.07 10.44
C LYS A 119 6.25 -17.41 11.44
N LYS A 120 5.89 -16.24 11.96
CA LYS A 120 6.70 -15.53 12.98
C LYS A 120 6.74 -16.29 14.32
N ARG A 121 5.68 -17.01 14.67
CA ARG A 121 5.66 -17.92 15.84
C ARG A 121 6.59 -19.12 15.63
N GLU A 122 6.49 -19.79 14.48
CA GLU A 122 7.38 -20.91 14.12
C GLU A 122 8.86 -20.50 14.12
N GLU A 123 9.18 -19.34 13.56
CA GLU A 123 10.55 -18.84 13.52
C GLU A 123 11.10 -18.56 14.92
N ARG A 124 10.29 -17.94 15.80
CA ARG A 124 10.68 -17.71 17.20
C ARG A 124 10.88 -19.01 17.97
N ALA A 125 10.04 -20.02 17.74
CA ALA A 125 10.19 -21.33 18.35
C ALA A 125 11.51 -22.00 17.92
N ARG A 126 11.78 -22.06 16.61
CA ARG A 126 13.05 -22.61 16.08
C ARG A 126 14.28 -21.88 16.60
N ARG A 127 14.22 -20.54 16.70
CA ARG A 127 15.32 -19.76 17.30
C ARG A 127 15.53 -20.09 18.79
N LYS A 128 14.47 -20.27 19.57
CA LYS A 128 14.58 -20.68 20.98
C LYS A 128 15.18 -22.07 21.12
N GLU A 129 14.75 -23.03 20.31
CA GLU A 129 15.28 -24.40 20.30
C GLU A 129 16.77 -24.43 19.92
N SER A 130 17.18 -23.70 18.88
CA SER A 130 18.59 -23.66 18.48
C SER A 130 19.49 -23.01 19.53
N LEU A 131 19.01 -21.97 20.22
CA LEU A 131 19.70 -21.35 21.36
C LEU A 131 19.81 -22.32 22.54
N ALA A 132 18.75 -23.07 22.85
CA ALA A 132 18.77 -24.08 23.91
C ALA A 132 19.79 -25.20 23.60
N LEU A 133 19.77 -25.74 22.38
CA LEU A 133 20.71 -26.76 21.93
C LEU A 133 22.18 -26.28 21.95
N ARG A 134 22.42 -25.03 21.57
CA ARG A 134 23.76 -24.40 21.64
C ARG A 134 24.24 -24.18 23.08
N ASN A 135 23.32 -24.01 24.03
CA ASN A 135 23.68 -23.87 25.44
C ASN A 135 23.99 -25.23 26.08
N LEU A 136 23.26 -26.29 25.74
CA LEU A 136 23.57 -27.66 26.23
C LEU A 136 24.93 -28.17 25.74
N SER A 137 25.35 -27.83 24.51
CA SER A 137 26.65 -28.27 23.98
C SER A 137 27.86 -27.56 24.62
N LYS A 138 27.64 -26.46 25.34
CA LYS A 138 28.70 -25.74 26.09
C LYS A 138 28.88 -26.26 27.52
N THR A 139 28.00 -27.14 27.99
CA THR A 139 27.96 -27.62 29.38
C THR A 139 28.38 -29.09 29.56
N SER A 140 29.16 -29.66 28.65
CA SER A 140 29.77 -30.98 28.89
C SER A 140 30.91 -30.86 29.94
N PRO A 141 30.89 -31.63 31.05
CA PRO A 141 31.92 -31.55 32.07
C PRO A 141 33.25 -32.09 31.52
N LYS A 142 34.35 -31.37 31.73
CA LYS A 142 35.70 -31.93 31.56
C LYS A 142 35.86 -33.07 32.57
N SER A 143 35.87 -34.31 32.09
CA SER A 143 36.31 -35.47 32.86
C SER A 143 37.75 -35.24 33.31
N GLN A 144 37.95 -35.02 34.61
CA GLN A 144 39.27 -35.08 35.22
C GLN A 144 39.73 -36.54 35.18
N ALA A 145 40.67 -36.84 34.28
CA ALA A 145 41.46 -38.07 34.37
C ALA A 145 42.62 -37.77 35.33
N THR A 146 42.53 -38.34 36.53
CA THR A 146 43.65 -38.49 37.46
C THR A 146 44.45 -39.72 37.05
N GLU A 147 45.75 -39.52 36.78
CA GLU A 147 46.87 -40.36 37.24
C GLU A 147 48.18 -39.57 37.10
#